data_AF-A0A7S2GRC2-F1
#
_entry.id   AF-A0A7S2GRC2-F1
#
_cell.length_a   1.000
_cell.length_b   1.000
_cell.length_c   1.000
_cell.angle_alpha   90.00
_cell.angle_beta   90.00
_cell.angle_gamma   90.00
#
_symmetry.space_group_name_H-M   'P 1'
#
loop_
_entity.id
_entity.type
_entity.pdbx_description
1 polymer ?
#
loop_
_entity_poly.entity_id
_entity_poly.type
_entity_poly.pdbx_seq_one_letter_code
_entity_poly.pdbx_strand_id
1 'polypeptide(L)'
;IAVIRYLDDDPKDPAKSLMLRVPSADICKFEWTWQVLSPGDMDKVWDSTGTMQSKYSVSIWSPRAGTSILGQNKATICVGHYAHGSLDRKPKAGGLGTKKRILEISDSSCWPMQGSQYLKHILLYAFPLPIRYLMVWSNTRLNDVYAWEPVPPNDQFVAMGMVF
;
A
#
# COMPACT_ATOMS: atom_id res chain seq x y z
N ILE A 1 -4.11 3.79 -1.63
CA ILE A 1 -3.69 2.36 -1.68
C ILE A 1 -3.01 2.11 -3.01
N ALA A 2 -2.00 1.24 -3.03
CA ALA A 2 -1.19 1.00 -4.20
C ALA A 2 -1.92 0.26 -5.32
N VAL A 3 -1.65 0.72 -6.53
CA VAL A 3 -1.87 0.01 -7.79
C VAL A 3 -0.50 -0.47 -8.25
N ILE A 4 -0.35 -1.75 -8.61
CA ILE A 4 0.94 -2.36 -8.93
C ILE A 4 0.99 -2.73 -10.40
N ARG A 5 2.13 -2.49 -11.02
CA ARG A 5 2.39 -2.84 -12.42
C ARG A 5 2.63 -4.35 -12.63
N TYR A 6 2.09 -4.91 -13.69
CA TYR A 6 2.51 -6.19 -14.26
C TYR A 6 3.87 -6.08 -14.94
N LEU A 7 4.72 -7.09 -14.77
CA LEU A 7 6.00 -7.22 -15.47
C LEU A 7 5.79 -7.80 -16.88
N ASP A 8 4.91 -7.20 -17.68
CA ASP A 8 4.82 -7.51 -19.11
C ASP A 8 5.48 -6.41 -19.92
N ASP A 9 6.33 -6.83 -20.85
CA ASP A 9 7.28 -5.96 -21.55
C ASP A 9 6.66 -5.33 -22.81
N ASP A 10 5.58 -4.56 -22.65
CA ASP A 10 4.94 -3.87 -23.78
C ASP A 10 5.84 -2.73 -24.30
N PRO A 11 6.30 -2.76 -25.56
CA PRO A 11 7.16 -1.72 -26.12
C PRO A 11 6.50 -0.34 -26.28
N LYS A 12 5.16 -0.24 -26.22
CA LYS A 12 4.43 1.03 -26.38
C LYS A 12 4.05 1.69 -25.05
N ASP A 13 4.51 1.15 -23.94
CA ASP A 13 4.10 1.65 -22.63
C ASP A 13 4.65 3.07 -22.35
N PRO A 14 3.78 4.08 -22.12
CA PRO A 14 4.21 5.42 -21.77
C PRO A 14 4.97 5.50 -20.43
N ALA A 15 4.74 4.57 -19.51
CA ALA A 15 5.46 4.55 -18.23
C ALA A 15 6.93 4.12 -18.40
N LYS A 16 7.33 3.44 -19.48
CA LYS A 16 8.75 3.19 -19.81
C LYS A 16 9.58 4.47 -19.86
N SER A 17 8.97 5.62 -20.21
CA SER A 17 9.65 6.92 -20.18
C SER A 17 10.15 7.35 -18.80
N LEU A 18 9.54 6.86 -17.71
CA LEU A 18 9.99 7.09 -16.34
C LEU A 18 11.19 6.20 -16.00
N MET A 19 11.22 4.95 -16.49
CA MET A 19 12.37 4.05 -16.35
C MET A 19 13.56 4.47 -17.21
N LEU A 20 13.34 5.08 -18.37
CA LEU A 20 14.42 5.64 -19.20
C LEU A 20 15.25 6.71 -18.47
N ARG A 21 14.73 7.28 -17.38
CA ARG A 21 15.47 8.24 -16.53
C ARG A 21 16.35 7.56 -15.48
N VAL A 22 16.24 6.25 -15.31
CA VAL A 22 17.04 5.46 -14.37
C VAL A 22 18.01 4.60 -15.18
N PRO A 23 19.34 4.72 -14.99
CA PRO A 23 20.29 3.85 -15.66
C PRO A 23 19.98 2.38 -15.35
N SER A 24 20.01 1.50 -16.36
CA SER A 24 19.64 0.09 -16.18
C SER A 24 20.47 -0.63 -15.11
N ALA A 25 21.73 -0.21 -14.91
CA ALA A 25 22.61 -0.73 -13.85
C ALA A 25 22.14 -0.36 -12.44
N ASP A 26 21.36 0.71 -12.28
CA ASP A 26 20.87 1.18 -10.98
C ASP A 26 19.51 0.56 -10.63
N ILE A 27 18.72 0.11 -11.61
CA ILE A 27 17.43 -0.56 -11.37
C ILE A 27 17.62 -1.83 -10.53
N CYS A 28 18.66 -2.62 -10.80
CA CYS A 28 18.96 -3.86 -10.08
C CYS A 28 19.38 -3.65 -8.62
N LYS A 29 19.58 -2.40 -8.18
CA LYS A 29 20.00 -2.05 -6.82
C LYS A 29 18.80 -1.76 -5.91
N PHE A 30 17.57 -1.86 -6.41
CA PHE A 30 16.36 -1.69 -5.62
C PHE A 30 15.89 -3.04 -5.10
N GLU A 31 15.77 -3.12 -3.78
CA GLU A 31 15.28 -4.31 -3.07
C GLU A 31 13.84 -4.10 -2.62
N TRP A 32 13.03 -5.15 -2.77
CA TRP A 32 11.60 -5.13 -2.51
C TRP A 32 11.31 -6.16 -1.45
N THR A 33 10.92 -5.72 -0.26
CA THR A 33 10.78 -6.60 0.90
C THR A 33 9.40 -6.46 1.55
N TRP A 34 8.79 -7.60 1.89
CA TRP A 34 7.57 -7.62 2.66
C TRP A 34 7.88 -7.51 4.14
N GLN A 35 7.56 -6.37 4.74
CA GLN A 35 7.73 -6.14 6.18
C GLN A 35 6.47 -6.55 6.93
N VAL A 36 6.63 -7.24 8.06
CA VAL A 36 5.51 -7.61 8.93
C VAL A 36 5.18 -6.41 9.82
N LEU A 37 3.92 -5.98 9.79
CA LEU A 37 3.46 -4.83 10.56
C LEU A 37 3.29 -5.19 12.04
N SER A 38 3.83 -4.36 12.92
CA SER A 38 3.53 -4.40 14.34
C SER A 38 2.23 -3.63 14.64
N PRO A 39 1.60 -3.85 15.82
CA PRO A 39 0.44 -3.06 16.24
C PRO A 39 0.66 -1.54 16.29
N GLY A 40 1.91 -1.08 16.38
CA GLY A 40 2.26 0.35 16.38
C GLY A 40 2.27 0.98 14.99
N ASP A 41 2.37 0.16 13.95
CA ASP A 41 2.52 0.59 12.56
C ASP A 41 1.18 0.72 11.83
N MET A 42 0.07 0.62 12.55
CA MET A 42 -1.28 0.64 12.01
C MET A 42 -2.18 1.60 12.79
N ASP A 43 -3.00 2.33 12.04
CA ASP A 43 -4.05 3.19 12.57
C ASP A 43 -5.42 2.55 12.34
N LYS A 44 -6.29 2.64 13.34
CA LYS A 44 -7.68 2.21 13.20
C LYS A 44 -8.42 3.25 12.35
N VAL A 45 -8.98 2.82 11.24
CA VAL A 45 -9.72 3.68 10.31
C VAL A 45 -11.21 3.66 10.65
N TRP A 46 -11.74 2.47 10.95
CA TRP A 46 -13.15 2.28 11.25
C TRP A 46 -13.36 1.06 12.14
N ASP A 47 -14.51 1.01 12.83
CA ASP A 47 -14.96 -0.19 13.52
C ASP A 47 -16.49 -0.30 13.57
N SER A 48 -16.99 -1.49 13.86
CA SER A 48 -18.42 -1.77 13.88
C SER A 48 -19.12 -1.29 15.16
N THR A 49 -18.53 -0.41 15.95
CA THR A 49 -19.17 0.11 17.16
C THR A 49 -20.42 0.90 16.78
N GLY A 50 -21.53 0.64 17.46
CA GLY A 50 -22.80 1.32 17.19
C GLY A 50 -23.55 0.83 15.93
N THR A 51 -22.95 0.04 15.04
CA THR A 51 -23.68 -0.59 13.93
C THR A 51 -24.58 -1.73 14.44
N MET A 52 -25.89 -1.47 14.55
CA MET A 52 -26.90 -2.42 15.05
C MET A 52 -27.10 -3.70 14.20
N GLN A 53 -26.38 -3.86 13.09
CA GLN A 53 -26.56 -4.96 12.12
C GLN A 53 -25.42 -5.98 12.10
N SER A 54 -24.29 -5.66 12.74
CA SER A 54 -23.16 -6.58 12.71
C SER A 54 -23.36 -7.68 13.74
N LYS A 55 -23.39 -8.94 13.29
CA LYS A 55 -23.38 -10.11 14.18
C LYS A 55 -22.04 -10.28 14.89
N TYR A 56 -20.97 -9.66 14.35
CA TYR A 56 -19.61 -9.80 14.81
C TYR A 56 -18.93 -8.45 14.97
N SER A 57 -18.08 -8.33 15.96
CA SER A 57 -17.20 -7.18 16.11
C SER A 57 -16.12 -7.17 15.03
N VAL A 58 -16.02 -6.09 14.26
CA VAL A 58 -14.99 -5.91 13.23
C VAL A 58 -14.40 -4.50 13.28
N SER A 59 -13.10 -4.39 13.05
CA SER A 59 -12.39 -3.14 12.87
C SER A 59 -11.50 -3.19 11.63
N ILE A 60 -11.27 -2.02 11.03
CA ILE A 60 -10.48 -1.84 9.82
C ILE A 60 -9.26 -0.98 10.18
N TRP A 61 -8.09 -1.42 9.72
CA TRP A 61 -6.81 -0.83 10.06
C TRP A 61 -6.02 -0.48 8.80
N SER A 62 -5.48 0.74 8.74
CA SER A 62 -4.56 1.16 7.69
C SER A 62 -3.12 1.06 8.19
N PRO A 63 -2.22 0.43 7.44
CA PRO A 63 -0.78 0.59 7.64
C PRO A 63 -0.37 2.07 7.53
N ARG A 64 0.56 2.49 8.38
CA ARG A 64 1.26 3.76 8.23
C ARG A 64 2.30 3.65 7.12
N ALA A 65 1.92 4.05 5.92
CA ALA A 65 2.84 4.18 4.80
C ALA A 65 3.52 5.56 4.81
N GLY A 66 4.79 5.60 4.44
CA GLY A 66 5.56 6.84 4.35
C GLY A 66 7.03 6.59 4.05
N THR A 67 7.74 7.67 3.73
CA THR A 67 9.21 7.68 3.76
C THR A 67 9.63 7.83 5.22
N SER A 68 10.41 6.89 5.75
CA SER A 68 10.91 6.99 7.11
C SER A 68 11.71 8.29 7.26
N ILE A 69 11.43 9.07 8.32
CA ILE A 69 12.16 10.32 8.62
C ILE A 69 13.68 10.05 8.78
N LEU A 70 14.04 8.81 9.14
CA LEU A 70 15.43 8.36 9.29
C LEU A 70 16.04 7.68 8.05
N GLY A 71 15.22 7.27 7.07
CA GLY A 71 15.67 6.49 5.91
C GLY A 71 15.25 7.15 4.61
N GLN A 72 16.09 8.04 4.09
CA GLN A 72 15.79 8.76 2.84
C GLN A 72 15.95 7.89 1.58
N ASN A 73 16.47 6.66 1.74
CA ASN A 73 16.60 5.66 0.69
C ASN A 73 15.50 4.58 0.74
N LYS A 74 14.50 4.72 1.62
CA LYS A 74 13.42 3.74 1.81
C LYS A 74 12.05 4.36 1.67
N ALA A 75 11.13 3.59 1.09
CA ALA A 75 9.72 3.94 1.04
C ALA A 75 8.85 2.73 1.37
N THR A 76 7.83 2.94 2.20
CA THR A 76 6.82 1.91 2.49
C THR A 76 5.53 2.22 1.75
N ILE A 77 4.88 1.16 1.25
CA ILE A 77 3.73 1.26 0.36
C ILE A 77 2.56 0.47 0.96
N CYS A 78 1.47 1.19 1.21
CA CYS A 78 0.21 0.59 1.66
C CYS A 78 -0.52 -0.07 0.48
N VAL A 79 -0.50 -1.40 0.45
CA VAL A 79 -1.15 -2.23 -0.57
C VAL A 79 -2.63 -2.52 -0.27
N GLY A 80 -3.10 -2.22 0.94
CA GLY A 80 -4.46 -2.55 1.36
C GLY A 80 -4.72 -2.21 2.82
N HIS A 81 -6.00 -2.08 3.19
CA HIS A 81 -6.42 -2.04 4.59
C HIS A 81 -6.68 -3.46 5.12
N TYR A 82 -6.64 -3.59 6.43
CA TYR A 82 -6.75 -4.87 7.11
C TYR A 82 -7.97 -4.94 8.02
N ALA A 83 -8.83 -5.93 7.78
CA ALA A 83 -9.90 -6.27 8.70
C ALA A 83 -9.37 -7.07 9.90
N HIS A 84 -9.94 -6.81 11.07
CA HIS A 84 -9.67 -7.50 12.32
C HIS A 84 -10.96 -7.77 13.11
N GLY A 85 -11.13 -8.99 13.63
CA GLY A 85 -12.35 -9.43 14.31
C GLY A 85 -12.45 -9.00 15.78
N SER A 86 -12.00 -7.80 16.13
CA SER A 86 -12.05 -7.25 17.50
C SER A 86 -12.05 -5.72 17.46
N LEU A 87 -12.77 -5.08 18.39
CA LEU A 87 -12.82 -3.62 18.49
C LEU A 87 -11.67 -3.05 19.34
N ASP A 88 -11.35 -3.74 20.45
CA ASP A 88 -10.44 -3.23 21.48
C ASP A 88 -9.00 -3.68 21.29
N ARG A 89 -8.80 -4.76 20.52
CA ARG A 89 -7.46 -5.35 20.32
C ARG A 89 -6.86 -4.84 19.02
N LYS A 90 -5.68 -4.24 19.12
CA LYS A 90 -4.86 -3.95 17.94
C LYS A 90 -4.50 -5.27 17.24
N PRO A 91 -4.48 -5.31 15.89
CA PRO A 91 -4.11 -6.50 15.16
C PRO A 91 -2.69 -6.90 15.53
N LYS A 92 -2.51 -8.13 16.03
CA LYS A 92 -1.18 -8.67 16.33
C LYS A 92 -0.44 -8.98 15.02
N ALA A 93 0.87 -8.74 15.02
CA ALA A 93 1.77 -8.99 13.89
C ALA A 93 1.75 -10.45 13.36
N GLY A 94 1.31 -11.41 14.17
CA GLY A 94 1.38 -12.84 13.84
C GLY A 94 0.33 -13.70 14.54
N GLY A 95 -0.95 -13.43 14.32
CA GLY A 95 -2.03 -14.37 14.67
C GLY A 95 -2.21 -15.47 13.60
N LEU A 96 -2.72 -16.63 14.02
CA LEU A 96 -3.02 -17.78 13.17
C LEU A 96 -3.93 -17.35 11.99
N GLY A 97 -3.36 -17.21 10.79
CA GLY A 97 -4.12 -17.05 9.54
C GLY A 97 -3.71 -15.90 8.60
N THR A 98 -3.32 -14.71 9.07
CA THR A 98 -2.86 -13.64 8.15
C THR A 98 -1.83 -12.71 8.79
N LYS A 99 -0.55 -12.89 8.44
CA LYS A 99 0.49 -11.89 8.75
C LYS A 99 0.16 -10.60 8.00
N LYS A 100 -0.07 -9.51 8.72
CA LYS A 100 -0.29 -8.19 8.10
C LYS A 100 1.04 -7.65 7.63
N ARG A 101 1.10 -7.16 6.40
CA ARG A 101 2.35 -6.78 5.73
C ARG A 101 2.26 -5.40 5.10
N ILE A 102 3.41 -4.77 4.93
CA ILE A 102 3.59 -3.58 4.11
C ILE A 102 4.74 -3.86 3.15
N LEU A 103 4.67 -3.32 1.94
CA LEU A 103 5.77 -3.45 1.00
C LEU A 103 6.77 -2.34 1.26
N GLU A 104 8.02 -2.68 1.52
CA GLU A 104 9.14 -1.74 1.60
C GLU A 104 9.99 -1.85 0.33
N ILE A 105 10.33 -0.70 -0.23
CA ILE A 105 11.29 -0.57 -1.32
C ILE A 105 12.48 0.22 -0.80
N SER A 106 13.67 -0.36 -0.94
CA SER A 106 14.91 0.25 -0.50
C SER A 106 15.92 0.32 -1.63
N ASP A 107 16.56 1.46 -1.77
CA ASP A 107 17.72 1.62 -2.65
C ASP A 107 19.00 1.21 -1.89
N SER A 108 19.62 0.09 -2.30
CA SER A 108 20.87 -0.41 -1.72
C SER A 108 22.12 0.25 -2.32
N SER A 109 21.96 1.13 -3.32
CA SER A 109 23.07 1.84 -3.96
C SER A 109 23.59 3.03 -3.15
N CYS A 110 22.78 3.56 -2.24
CA CYS A 110 23.09 4.74 -1.44
C CYS A 110 23.08 4.43 0.05
N TRP A 111 23.88 5.20 0.80
CA TRP A 111 23.90 5.11 2.26
C TRP A 111 22.52 5.46 2.84
N PRO A 112 22.07 4.85 3.95
CA PRO A 112 20.71 5.07 4.47
C PRO A 112 20.32 6.52 4.77
N MET A 113 21.31 7.35 5.10
CA MET A 113 21.13 8.79 5.36
C MET A 113 21.22 9.65 4.10
N GLN A 114 21.69 9.09 2.99
CA GLN A 114 21.74 9.74 1.70
C GLN A 114 20.44 9.42 0.96
N GLY A 115 19.72 10.46 0.54
CA GLY A 115 18.51 10.28 -0.25
C GLY A 115 18.78 9.57 -1.56
N SER A 116 17.88 8.65 -1.94
CA SER A 116 17.94 8.03 -3.26
C SER A 116 17.45 9.02 -4.33
N GLN A 117 18.26 9.22 -5.37
CA GLN A 117 17.91 10.04 -6.51
C GLN A 117 16.78 9.42 -7.34
N TYR A 118 16.73 8.09 -7.42
CA TYR A 118 15.86 7.36 -8.34
C TYR A 118 14.66 6.68 -7.67
N LEU A 119 14.63 6.56 -6.34
CA LEU A 119 13.54 5.92 -5.61
C LEU A 119 12.18 6.51 -5.99
N LYS A 120 12.06 7.84 -6.11
CA LYS A 120 10.80 8.48 -6.53
C LYS A 120 10.38 8.06 -7.94
N HIS A 121 11.33 7.93 -8.87
CA HIS A 121 11.04 7.52 -10.25
C HIS A 121 10.56 6.07 -10.30
N ILE A 122 11.20 5.18 -9.54
CA ILE A 122 10.81 3.77 -9.45
C ILE A 122 9.45 3.62 -8.78
N LEU A 123 9.18 4.38 -7.70
CA LEU A 123 7.88 4.38 -7.05
C LEU A 123 6.78 4.83 -8.01
N LEU A 124 6.98 5.91 -8.76
CA LEU A 124 5.98 6.39 -9.73
C LEU A 124 5.78 5.42 -10.91
N TYR A 125 6.85 4.72 -11.31
CA TYR A 125 6.79 3.74 -12.39
C TYR A 125 6.02 2.47 -11.98
N ALA A 126 6.32 1.93 -10.80
CA ALA A 126 5.75 0.67 -10.33
C ALA A 126 4.43 0.83 -9.60
N PHE A 127 4.24 1.97 -8.92
CA PHE A 127 3.09 2.30 -8.09
C PHE A 127 2.50 3.65 -8.48
N PRO A 128 1.98 3.79 -9.70
CA PRO A 128 1.35 5.04 -10.10
C PRO A 128 0.11 5.30 -9.24
N LEU A 129 -0.29 6.57 -9.22
CA LEU A 129 -1.55 6.97 -8.59
C LEU A 129 -2.73 6.38 -9.39
N PRO A 130 -3.78 5.88 -8.72
CA PRO A 130 -5.02 5.52 -9.37
C PRO A 130 -5.62 6.73 -10.11
N ILE A 131 -6.28 6.50 -11.26
CA ILE A 131 -6.92 7.60 -12.01
C ILE A 131 -8.11 8.15 -11.21
N ARG A 132 -8.85 7.26 -10.56
CA ARG A 132 -10.01 7.57 -9.73
C ARG A 132 -10.28 6.43 -8.75
N TYR A 133 -11.24 6.64 -7.88
CA TYR A 133 -11.77 5.62 -6.98
C TYR A 133 -13.24 5.38 -7.29
N LEU A 134 -13.67 4.12 -7.27
CA LEU A 134 -15.06 3.72 -7.42
C LEU A 134 -15.58 3.23 -6.07
N MET A 135 -16.72 3.75 -5.63
CA MET A 135 -17.39 3.23 -4.44
C MET A 135 -18.00 1.87 -4.79
N VAL A 136 -17.55 0.81 -4.12
CA VAL A 136 -18.04 -0.57 -4.35
C VAL A 136 -18.98 -1.04 -3.24
N TRP A 137 -18.91 -0.41 -2.07
CA TRP A 137 -19.79 -0.73 -0.95
C TRP A 137 -19.90 0.45 0.02
N SER A 138 -21.02 0.56 0.74
CA SER A 138 -21.18 1.51 1.83
C SER A 138 -22.19 1.05 2.88
N ASN A 139 -22.06 1.58 4.09
CA ASN A 139 -23.05 1.50 5.15
C ASN A 139 -23.12 2.86 5.84
N THR A 140 -24.28 3.53 5.78
CA THR A 140 -24.42 4.96 6.15
C THR A 140 -25.41 5.22 7.29
N ARG A 141 -25.56 4.26 8.23
CA ARG A 141 -26.65 4.32 9.22
C ARG A 141 -26.28 5.04 10.51
N LEU A 142 -25.15 4.68 11.11
CA LEU A 142 -24.76 5.16 12.45
C LEU A 142 -23.26 5.41 12.53
N ASN A 143 -22.46 4.46 12.03
CA ASN A 143 -21.03 4.64 11.84
C ASN A 143 -20.69 4.41 10.37
N ASP A 144 -20.65 5.51 9.62
CA ASP A 144 -20.51 5.47 8.17
C ASP A 144 -19.19 4.82 7.74
N VAL A 145 -19.27 3.93 6.76
CA VAL A 145 -18.10 3.31 6.14
C VAL A 145 -18.35 3.15 4.64
N TYR A 146 -17.31 3.40 3.85
CA TYR A 146 -17.34 3.34 2.41
C TYR A 146 -16.14 2.53 1.95
N ALA A 147 -16.35 1.53 1.10
CA ALA A 147 -15.28 0.80 0.45
C ALA A 147 -15.07 1.37 -0.95
N TRP A 148 -13.83 1.74 -1.25
CA TRP A 148 -13.44 2.33 -2.51
C TRP A 148 -12.40 1.47 -3.22
N GLU A 149 -12.68 1.07 -4.44
CA GLU A 149 -11.75 0.38 -5.32
C GLU A 149 -10.96 1.39 -6.16
N PRO A 150 -9.62 1.37 -6.13
CA PRO A 150 -8.82 2.21 -7.01
C PRO A 150 -8.90 1.71 -8.45
N VAL A 151 -9.14 2.63 -9.38
CA VAL A 151 -9.13 2.32 -10.82
C VAL A 151 -7.69 2.44 -11.33
N PRO A 152 -7.09 1.35 -11.84
CA PRO A 152 -5.72 1.38 -12.34
C PRO A 152 -5.61 2.27 -13.58
N PRO A 153 -4.40 2.83 -13.86
CA PRO A 153 -4.20 3.68 -15.03
C PRO A 153 -4.49 3.02 -16.39
N ASN A 154 -4.14 1.75 -16.51
CA ASN A 154 -4.39 0.91 -17.68
C ASN A 154 -4.36 -0.57 -17.25
N ASP A 155 -4.48 -1.46 -18.23
CA ASP A 155 -4.47 -2.93 -18.08
C ASP A 155 -3.13 -3.50 -17.58
N GLN A 156 -2.03 -2.74 -17.68
CA GLN A 156 -0.74 -3.13 -17.14
C GLN A 156 -0.65 -2.93 -15.63
N PHE A 157 -1.68 -2.43 -14.96
CA PHE A 157 -1.68 -2.30 -13.51
C PHE A 157 -2.90 -2.93 -12.85
N VAL A 158 -2.71 -3.42 -11.62
CA VAL A 158 -3.73 -4.05 -10.80
C VAL A 158 -3.88 -3.34 -9.47
N ALA A 159 -5.14 -3.15 -9.05
CA ALA A 159 -5.49 -2.69 -7.71
C ALA A 159 -5.28 -3.83 -6.70
N MET A 160 -4.46 -3.61 -5.67
CA MET A 160 -4.16 -4.65 -4.68
C MET A 160 -5.14 -4.71 -3.51
N GLY A 161 -5.94 -3.66 -3.31
CA GLY A 161 -6.87 -3.58 -2.19
C GLY A 161 -7.78 -2.37 -2.23
N MET A 162 -8.80 -2.38 -1.38
CA MET A 162 -9.79 -1.31 -1.23
C MET A 162 -9.41 -0.34 -0.12
N VAL A 163 -9.75 0.94 -0.32
CA VAL A 163 -9.64 2.02 0.68
C VAL A 163 -10.93 2.07 1.48
N PHE A 164 -10.81 2.26 2.79
CA PHE A 164 -11.93 2.40 3.72
C PHE A 164 -11.82 3.71 4.50
#